data_AF-A0A653II73-F1
#
_entry.id   AF-A0A653II73-F1
#
_cell.length_a   1.000
_cell.length_b   1.000
_cell.length_c   1.000
_cell.angle_alpha   90.00
_cell.angle_beta   90.00
_cell.angle_gamma   90.00
#
_symmetry.space_group_name_H-M   'P 1'
#
loop_
_entity.id
_entity.type
_entity.pdbx_description
1 polymer ?
#
loop_
_entity_poly.entity_id
_entity_poly.type
_entity_poly.pdbx_seq_one_letter_code
_entity_poly.pdbx_strand_id
1 'polypeptide(L)'
;MNTIETYGIIQNLKENPSVNASEQAPVRGLLHQYQEVIIKSLITSFGLDILFVKDRHGGDVDTIHNVRAMQKGGSQFEGYANKNNQHDYEEQSNYDKSISPKYHTHKNYINRNREGAIEKEQGILKDAYTGNRISQNEKTDLDHVVSAKEIQSDAGRILANADGIELANQSTNLKHTNRSINRSKGAKTTKQFNDSLDKMRSARQERIKELSNRVELDDRERKELNKLTQLESVNAKAMEDAEKEARNSYDKQLESKYYTSTKFLNDTIKSSYTLGVKMGLKQALGVILAEVVMIVKAGLPPLIKKMRASFDLKLFFNEIASMIKTAFKRICQKYKEIIQGFKDGILSGILSSLTTTLINIFVTTAKNAVKIIRESFSTVVEALKILILNPQNLTHGEVMKAVAILISTGASVVLGTIVAEAMRKIPALNIPIVGDVLTTFVGASVTGLVSISLIYYIENSKNIKRIIDWLNQTKSSIDYKLDDYKKINEDLLHYVAKIEKIDLHHLSKQVEMTNEIAIQLTAANSDLEINRTLTNIVQKYNVHLSYDGTINGLTDFMNDPTSTLQFKL
;
A
#
# COMPACT_ATOMS: atom_id res chain seq x y z
N MET A 1 -4.08 -15.54 27.19
CA MET A 1 -3.26 -16.59 26.56
C MET A 1 -1.82 -16.12 26.65
N ASN A 2 -0.98 -16.78 27.47
CA ASN A 2 0.40 -16.35 27.65
C ASN A 2 1.20 -16.63 26.37
N THR A 3 2.16 -15.77 26.06
CA THR A 3 3.05 -15.81 24.89
C THR A 3 3.67 -17.20 24.64
N ILE A 4 3.80 -18.01 25.70
CA ILE A 4 4.33 -19.37 25.71
C ILE A 4 3.45 -20.37 24.91
N GLU A 5 2.11 -20.26 24.96
CA GLU A 5 1.22 -21.18 24.22
C GLU A 5 1.27 -20.93 22.71
N THR A 6 1.38 -19.67 22.29
CA THR A 6 1.55 -19.28 20.88
C THR A 6 2.88 -19.78 20.31
N TYR A 7 3.95 -19.75 21.12
CA TYR A 7 5.27 -20.28 20.74
C TYR A 7 5.26 -21.80 20.54
N GLY A 8 4.57 -22.56 21.41
CA GLY A 8 4.45 -24.02 21.27
C GLY A 8 3.68 -24.44 20.01
N ILE A 9 2.68 -23.66 19.59
CA ILE A 9 1.93 -23.92 18.34
C ILE A 9 2.82 -23.62 17.11
N ILE A 10 3.62 -22.54 17.14
CA ILE A 10 4.54 -22.19 16.04
C ILE A 10 5.66 -23.23 15.89
N GLN A 11 6.18 -23.79 17.00
CA GLN A 11 7.16 -24.89 16.93
C GLN A 11 6.55 -26.16 16.33
N ASN A 12 5.34 -26.54 16.75
CA ASN A 12 4.61 -27.68 16.18
C ASN A 12 4.24 -27.51 14.68
N LEU A 13 4.04 -26.26 14.22
CA LEU A 13 3.84 -25.96 12.80
C LEU A 13 5.14 -26.17 11.98
N LYS A 14 6.30 -25.87 12.57
CA LYS A 14 7.63 -26.07 11.97
C LYS A 14 8.10 -27.53 11.99
N GLU A 15 7.63 -28.32 12.95
CA GLU A 15 7.97 -29.74 13.02
C GLU A 15 7.21 -30.53 11.95
N ASN A 16 7.97 -31.16 11.06
CA ASN A 16 7.46 -32.15 10.12
C ASN A 16 7.24 -33.47 10.88
N PRO A 17 6.05 -34.07 10.87
CA PRO A 17 5.92 -35.45 11.30
C PRO A 17 6.83 -36.30 10.40
N SER A 18 7.59 -37.21 11.00
CA SER A 18 8.41 -38.18 10.29
C SER A 18 7.51 -39.08 9.42
N VAL A 19 7.34 -38.69 8.16
CA VAL A 19 6.69 -39.54 7.16
C VAL A 19 7.67 -40.65 6.80
N ASN A 20 7.27 -41.89 7.05
CA ASN A 20 8.05 -43.10 6.79
C ASN A 20 8.67 -43.09 5.38
N ALA A 21 9.93 -43.51 5.29
CA ALA A 21 10.80 -43.42 4.12
C ALA A 21 10.39 -44.24 2.87
N SER A 22 9.15 -44.75 2.80
CA SER A 22 8.66 -45.59 1.70
C SER A 22 7.69 -44.91 0.71
N GLU A 23 7.41 -43.60 0.86
CA GLU A 23 6.57 -42.86 -0.10
C GLU A 23 7.39 -42.26 -1.26
N GLN A 24 7.03 -42.60 -2.50
CA GLN A 24 7.70 -42.12 -3.73
C GLN A 24 7.73 -40.58 -3.82
N ALA A 25 8.85 -40.05 -4.33
CA ALA A 25 9.18 -38.61 -4.42
C ALA A 25 8.07 -37.65 -4.93
N PRO A 26 7.20 -38.00 -5.91
CA PRO A 26 6.17 -37.08 -6.40
C PRO A 26 5.06 -36.76 -5.37
N VAL A 27 4.68 -37.75 -4.55
CA VAL A 27 3.63 -37.60 -3.52
C VAL A 27 4.13 -36.71 -2.38
N ARG A 28 5.41 -36.86 -2.01
CA ARG A 28 6.08 -36.05 -1.00
C ARG A 28 6.19 -34.57 -1.43
N GLY A 29 6.46 -34.31 -2.71
CA GLY A 29 6.50 -32.96 -3.28
C GLY A 29 5.15 -32.25 -3.26
N LEU A 30 4.07 -32.95 -3.64
CA LEU A 30 2.71 -32.41 -3.64
C LEU A 30 2.22 -32.07 -2.23
N LEU A 31 2.44 -32.97 -1.27
CA LEU A 31 2.08 -32.77 0.13
C LEU A 31 2.76 -31.53 0.73
N HIS A 32 4.04 -31.32 0.39
CA HIS A 32 4.80 -30.16 0.83
C HIS A 32 4.24 -28.85 0.27
N GLN A 33 3.88 -28.81 -1.01
CA GLN A 33 3.31 -27.61 -1.65
C GLN A 33 1.96 -27.21 -1.04
N TYR A 34 1.07 -28.18 -0.75
CA TYR A 34 -0.20 -27.88 -0.09
C TYR A 34 0.00 -27.32 1.32
N GLN A 35 0.93 -27.90 2.08
CA GLN A 35 1.26 -27.45 3.43
C GLN A 35 1.88 -26.05 3.39
N GLU A 36 2.82 -25.80 2.49
CA GLU A 36 3.50 -24.52 2.37
C GLU A 36 2.51 -23.39 2.05
N VAL A 37 1.61 -23.57 1.08
CA VAL A 37 0.69 -22.49 0.72
C VAL A 37 -0.31 -22.19 1.83
N ILE A 38 -0.85 -23.20 2.50
CA ILE A 38 -1.81 -23.00 3.59
C ILE A 38 -1.13 -22.37 4.81
N ILE A 39 0.05 -22.85 5.20
CA ILE A 39 0.81 -22.35 6.35
C ILE A 39 1.34 -20.95 6.07
N LYS A 40 1.88 -20.67 4.88
CA LYS A 40 2.36 -19.34 4.49
C LYS A 40 1.21 -18.34 4.41
N SER A 41 0.06 -18.75 3.85
CA SER A 41 -1.15 -17.89 3.86
C SER A 41 -1.60 -17.58 5.28
N LEU A 42 -1.56 -18.55 6.20
CA LEU A 42 -1.89 -18.35 7.61
C LEU A 42 -0.93 -17.37 8.30
N ILE A 43 0.38 -17.60 8.16
CA ILE A 43 1.43 -16.79 8.80
C ILE A 43 1.42 -15.36 8.27
N THR A 44 1.36 -15.18 6.94
CA THR A 44 1.38 -13.87 6.28
C THR A 44 0.09 -13.09 6.52
N SER A 45 -1.07 -13.75 6.48
CA SER A 45 -2.34 -13.03 6.62
C SER A 45 -2.66 -12.69 8.07
N PHE A 46 -2.43 -13.62 9.00
CA PHE A 46 -2.71 -13.35 10.42
C PHE A 46 -1.55 -12.68 11.14
N GLY A 47 -0.43 -12.44 10.46
CA GLY A 47 0.71 -11.71 10.99
C GLY A 47 1.11 -12.26 12.34
N LEU A 48 1.52 -13.53 12.38
CA LEU A 48 2.24 -14.07 13.55
C LEU A 48 3.60 -13.37 13.73
N ASP A 49 4.02 -12.54 12.76
CA ASP A 49 4.95 -11.43 12.99
C ASP A 49 4.22 -10.26 13.69
N ILE A 50 4.60 -10.06 14.95
CA ILE A 50 4.05 -9.12 15.93
C ILE A 50 4.20 -7.62 15.54
N LEU A 51 4.61 -7.29 14.31
CA LEU A 51 5.22 -5.99 13.99
C LEU A 51 4.49 -5.08 12.99
N PHE A 52 3.28 -5.42 12.53
CA PHE A 52 2.55 -4.58 11.55
C PHE A 52 1.15 -4.13 12.01
N VAL A 53 0.97 -3.89 13.30
CA VAL A 53 -0.02 -2.87 13.70
C VAL A 53 0.65 -1.54 13.40
N LYS A 54 0.19 -0.82 12.37
CA LYS A 54 0.53 0.59 12.24
C LYS A 54 -0.05 1.29 13.46
N ASP A 55 0.76 1.47 14.50
CA ASP A 55 0.43 2.38 15.57
C ASP A 55 0.23 3.75 14.92
N ARG A 56 -0.98 4.28 15.03
CA ARG A 56 -1.23 5.68 14.75
C ARG A 56 -0.24 6.47 15.60
N HIS A 57 0.59 7.32 14.99
CA HIS A 57 1.48 8.18 15.76
C HIS A 57 0.63 9.00 16.73
N GLY A 58 0.84 8.79 18.04
CA GLY A 58 0.05 9.42 19.11
C GLY A 58 -1.10 8.61 19.70
N GLY A 59 -1.32 7.36 19.25
CA GLY A 59 -2.34 6.44 19.78
C GLY A 59 -3.76 6.64 19.23
N ASP A 60 -4.69 5.78 19.64
CA ASP A 60 -6.08 5.76 19.17
C ASP A 60 -7.00 6.75 19.94
N VAL A 61 -6.43 7.79 20.56
CA VAL A 61 -7.15 8.85 21.29
C VAL A 61 -6.54 10.23 21.01
N ASP A 62 -7.36 11.28 21.11
CA ASP A 62 -6.87 12.65 21.00
C ASP A 62 -6.11 13.06 22.27
N THR A 63 -4.98 13.73 22.10
CA THR A 63 -4.13 14.26 23.17
C THR A 63 -3.87 15.73 22.92
N ILE A 64 -3.59 16.52 23.97
CA ILE A 64 -3.26 17.94 23.79
C ILE A 64 -2.08 18.11 22.81
N HIS A 65 -1.11 17.20 22.87
CA HIS A 65 0.04 17.20 21.99
C HIS A 65 -0.35 16.99 20.51
N ASN A 66 -1.12 15.94 20.21
CA ASN A 66 -1.44 15.61 18.82
C ASN A 66 -2.36 16.66 18.17
N VAL A 67 -3.37 17.18 18.88
CA VAL A 67 -4.29 18.19 18.32
C VAL A 67 -3.58 19.52 18.06
N ARG A 68 -2.65 19.93 18.92
CA ARG A 68 -1.81 21.13 18.70
C ARG A 68 -0.83 20.94 17.54
N ALA A 69 -0.28 19.75 17.37
CA ALA A 69 0.60 19.46 16.25
C ALA A 69 -0.18 19.47 14.91
N MET A 70 -1.41 18.95 14.89
CA MET A 70 -2.31 19.04 13.75
C MET A 70 -2.68 20.48 13.42
N GLN A 71 -3.00 21.31 14.43
CA GLN A 71 -3.26 22.74 14.26
C GLN A 71 -2.10 23.48 13.59
N LYS A 72 -0.85 23.05 13.83
CA LYS A 72 0.36 23.62 13.21
C LYS A 72 0.68 23.05 11.82
N GLY A 73 -0.16 22.17 11.27
CA GLY A 73 0.03 21.55 9.97
C GLY A 73 0.94 20.31 9.96
N GLY A 74 1.11 19.63 11.10
CA GLY A 74 1.89 18.40 11.17
C GLY A 74 1.26 17.27 10.35
N SER A 75 1.96 16.79 9.32
CA SER A 75 1.48 15.74 8.38
C SER A 75 1.57 14.32 8.95
N GLN A 76 2.15 14.15 10.14
CA GLN A 76 2.33 12.85 10.77
C GLN A 76 1.06 12.28 11.42
N PHE A 77 -0.06 13.01 11.43
CA PHE A 77 -1.33 12.60 12.02
C PHE A 77 -2.44 12.53 10.96
N GLU A 78 -3.21 11.45 10.95
CA GLU A 78 -4.33 11.23 10.02
C GLU A 78 -5.64 11.94 10.43
N GLY A 79 -5.54 13.06 11.15
CA GLY A 79 -6.69 13.81 11.70
C GLY A 79 -7.01 13.46 13.16
N TYR A 80 -8.17 13.89 13.66
CA TYR A 80 -8.63 13.60 15.03
C TYR A 80 -9.07 12.14 15.17
N ALA A 81 -8.88 11.55 16.35
CA ALA A 81 -9.37 10.22 16.69
C ALA A 81 -10.89 10.25 16.95
N ASN A 82 -11.38 11.32 17.58
CA ASN A 82 -12.80 11.52 17.84
C ASN A 82 -13.33 12.68 16.98
N LYS A 83 -14.29 12.38 16.10
CA LYS A 83 -14.90 13.37 15.21
C LYS A 83 -15.63 14.50 15.94
N ASN A 84 -16.13 14.27 17.15
CA ASN A 84 -16.74 15.34 17.94
C ASN A 84 -15.69 16.35 18.42
N ASN A 85 -14.48 15.89 18.75
CA ASN A 85 -13.38 16.80 19.12
C ASN A 85 -12.95 17.68 17.94
N GLN A 86 -12.97 17.12 16.72
CA GLN A 86 -12.74 17.89 15.51
C GLN A 86 -13.82 18.95 15.29
N HIS A 87 -15.09 18.56 15.42
CA HIS A 87 -16.22 19.47 15.29
C HIS A 87 -16.17 20.61 16.33
N ASP A 88 -15.90 20.28 17.60
CA ASP A 88 -15.73 21.26 18.67
C ASP A 88 -14.64 22.30 18.32
N TYR A 89 -13.53 21.84 17.76
CA TYR A 89 -12.45 22.72 17.30
C TYR A 89 -12.88 23.65 16.16
N GLU A 90 -13.53 23.10 15.14
CA GLU A 90 -14.02 23.84 13.99
C GLU A 90 -15.03 24.92 14.39
N GLU A 91 -15.90 24.65 15.37
CA GLU A 91 -16.90 25.62 15.85
C GLU A 91 -16.33 26.65 16.84
N GLN A 92 -15.47 26.23 17.78
CA GLN A 92 -15.09 27.06 18.94
C GLN A 92 -13.77 27.82 18.77
N SER A 93 -12.99 27.54 17.72
CA SER A 93 -11.67 28.16 17.52
C SER A 93 -11.72 29.63 17.07
N ASN A 94 -12.89 30.12 16.63
CA ASN A 94 -13.02 31.47 16.12
C ASN A 94 -12.83 32.53 17.21
N TYR A 95 -12.09 33.61 16.89
CA TYR A 95 -11.90 34.77 17.74
C TYR A 95 -12.41 36.02 17.02
N ASP A 96 -13.63 36.42 17.34
CA ASP A 96 -14.34 37.52 16.68
C ASP A 96 -14.68 38.68 17.64
N LYS A 97 -15.38 39.70 17.11
CA LYS A 97 -15.80 40.88 17.88
C LYS A 97 -16.83 40.57 18.97
N SER A 98 -17.49 39.41 18.94
CA SER A 98 -18.44 39.00 19.98
C SER A 98 -17.73 38.38 21.19
N ILE A 99 -16.58 37.73 20.95
CA ILE A 99 -15.79 37.05 21.98
C ILE A 99 -14.71 37.97 22.56
N SER A 100 -14.05 38.77 21.73
CA SER A 100 -12.93 39.63 22.14
C SER A 100 -13.19 40.50 23.38
N PRO A 101 -14.35 41.18 23.54
CA PRO A 101 -14.62 42.01 24.72
C PRO A 101 -14.64 41.23 26.03
N LYS A 102 -15.06 39.95 26.00
CA LYS A 102 -15.22 39.12 27.20
C LYS A 102 -13.91 38.90 27.95
N TYR A 103 -12.78 38.95 27.23
CA TYR A 103 -11.44 38.83 27.80
C TYR A 103 -11.05 40.03 28.66
N HIS A 104 -11.64 41.21 28.42
CA HIS A 104 -11.34 42.46 29.14
C HIS A 104 -12.40 42.84 30.18
N THR A 105 -13.56 42.18 30.17
CA THR A 105 -14.62 42.36 31.17
C THR A 105 -14.55 41.33 32.30
N HIS A 106 -13.61 40.39 32.24
CA HIS A 106 -13.44 39.36 33.27
C HIS A 106 -13.02 39.98 34.62
N LYS A 107 -13.54 39.44 35.73
CA LYS A 107 -13.29 39.97 37.09
C LYS A 107 -11.80 40.08 37.42
N ASN A 108 -10.99 39.09 37.04
CA ASN A 108 -9.54 39.12 37.29
C ASN A 108 -8.83 40.23 36.48
N TYR A 109 -9.26 40.50 35.25
CA TYR A 109 -8.72 41.59 34.44
C TYR A 109 -9.00 42.95 35.09
N ILE A 110 -10.23 43.15 35.54
CA ILE A 110 -10.66 44.38 36.22
C ILE A 110 -9.91 44.54 37.55
N ASN A 111 -9.82 43.49 38.35
CA ASN A 111 -9.13 43.52 39.64
C ASN A 111 -7.64 43.79 39.47
N ARG A 112 -6.97 43.13 38.52
CA ARG A 112 -5.55 43.37 38.27
C ARG A 112 -5.27 44.80 37.85
N ASN A 113 -6.12 45.41 37.01
CA ASN A 113 -6.00 46.83 36.66
C ASN A 113 -6.17 47.75 37.88
N ARG A 114 -7.12 47.45 38.78
CA ARG A 114 -7.28 48.22 40.04
C ARG A 114 -6.05 48.13 40.93
N GLU A 115 -5.51 46.93 41.10
CA GLU A 115 -4.24 46.72 41.83
C GLU A 115 -3.10 47.50 41.20
N GLY A 116 -2.96 47.45 39.86
CA GLY A 116 -1.96 48.21 39.14
C GLY A 116 -2.10 49.73 39.30
N ALA A 117 -3.33 50.24 39.35
CA ALA A 117 -3.58 51.66 39.62
C ALA A 117 -3.07 52.08 41.01
N ILE A 118 -3.31 51.25 42.03
CA ILE A 118 -2.83 51.47 43.41
C ILE A 118 -1.30 51.39 43.45
N GLU A 119 -0.71 50.35 42.85
CA GLU A 119 0.76 50.17 42.77
C GLU A 119 1.43 51.37 42.08
N LYS A 120 0.77 51.95 41.07
CA LYS A 120 1.26 53.10 40.32
C LYS A 120 1.16 54.39 41.12
N GLU A 121 0.07 54.61 41.84
CA GLU A 121 -0.11 55.76 42.74
C GLU A 121 0.96 55.77 43.83
N GLN A 122 1.26 54.60 44.40
CA GLN A 122 2.35 54.40 45.37
C GLN A 122 3.76 54.47 44.77
N GLY A 123 3.88 54.58 43.44
CA GLY A 123 5.15 54.63 42.73
C GLY A 123 5.94 53.32 42.74
N ILE A 124 5.31 52.19 43.08
CA ILE A 124 5.95 50.86 43.15
C ILE A 124 5.72 49.98 41.92
N LEU A 125 4.77 50.33 41.06
CA LEU A 125 4.50 49.57 39.83
C LEU A 125 5.73 49.59 38.91
N LYS A 126 6.17 48.39 38.52
CA LYS A 126 7.21 48.20 37.50
C LYS A 126 6.61 47.67 36.21
N ASP A 127 7.15 48.13 35.09
CA ASP A 127 6.86 47.56 33.79
C ASP A 127 7.44 46.15 33.71
N ALA A 128 6.60 45.18 33.34
CA ALA A 128 6.97 43.77 33.34
C ALA A 128 8.06 43.41 32.31
N TYR A 129 8.21 44.22 31.26
CA TYR A 129 9.07 43.94 30.11
C TYR A 129 10.33 44.81 30.08
N THR A 130 10.34 45.95 30.76
CA THR A 130 11.54 46.81 30.88
C THR A 130 12.18 46.74 32.26
N GLY A 131 11.43 46.37 33.30
CA GLY A 131 11.87 46.38 34.70
C GLY A 131 11.90 47.78 35.33
N ASN A 132 11.65 48.83 34.54
CA ASN A 132 11.62 50.21 34.99
C ASN A 132 10.37 50.50 35.82
N ARG A 133 10.46 51.45 36.76
CA ARG A 133 9.27 51.95 37.45
C ARG A 133 8.42 52.76 36.47
N ILE A 134 7.12 52.52 36.50
CA ILE A 134 6.15 53.29 35.72
C ILE A 134 5.83 54.56 36.48
N SER A 135 5.99 55.72 35.85
CA SER A 135 5.69 57.00 36.48
C SER A 135 4.18 57.23 36.63
N GLN A 136 3.76 58.04 37.61
CA GLN A 136 2.33 58.31 37.88
C GLN A 136 1.56 58.83 36.65
N ASN A 137 2.21 59.62 35.80
CA ASN A 137 1.60 60.22 34.60
C ASN A 137 1.72 59.36 33.34
N GLU A 138 2.48 58.26 33.37
CA GLU A 138 2.73 57.41 32.21
C GLU A 138 1.53 56.52 31.89
N LYS A 139 1.21 56.34 30.59
CA LYS A 139 0.06 55.52 30.19
C LYS A 139 0.46 54.05 30.08
N THR A 140 -0.21 53.21 30.86
CA THR A 140 -0.05 51.75 30.85
C THR A 140 -1.26 51.06 30.24
N ASP A 141 -1.03 49.85 29.74
CA ASP A 141 -2.08 48.89 29.41
C ASP A 141 -1.76 47.55 30.14
N LEU A 142 -2.78 46.70 30.34
CA LEU A 142 -2.60 45.34 30.89
C LEU A 142 -2.53 44.34 29.74
N ASP A 143 -1.35 43.76 29.52
CA ASP A 143 -1.06 42.80 28.46
C ASP A 143 -1.47 41.38 28.85
N HIS A 144 -1.98 40.64 27.88
CA HIS A 144 -2.10 39.18 27.90
C HIS A 144 -0.82 38.60 27.29
N VAL A 145 0.09 38.08 28.13
CA VAL A 145 1.42 37.60 27.68
C VAL A 145 1.27 36.62 26.52
N VAL A 146 0.49 35.56 26.73
CA VAL A 146 -0.11 34.73 25.68
C VAL A 146 -1.42 35.38 25.27
N SER A 147 -1.53 35.73 23.99
CA SER A 147 -2.65 36.53 23.50
C SER A 147 -4.00 35.81 23.66
N ALA A 148 -5.06 36.58 23.90
CA ALA A 148 -6.43 36.06 23.97
C ALA A 148 -6.83 35.30 22.70
N LYS A 149 -6.36 35.75 21.52
CA LYS A 149 -6.58 35.07 20.23
C LYS A 149 -5.93 33.69 20.20
N GLU A 150 -4.68 33.60 20.65
CA GLU A 150 -3.95 32.32 20.70
C GLU A 150 -4.67 31.33 21.62
N ILE A 151 -5.03 31.74 22.84
CA ILE A 151 -5.77 30.90 23.79
C ILE A 151 -7.14 30.50 23.25
N GLN A 152 -7.90 31.43 22.65
CA GLN A 152 -9.21 31.12 22.06
C GLN A 152 -9.10 30.03 20.99
N SER A 153 -8.11 30.14 20.11
CA SER A 153 -7.90 29.21 19.00
C SER A 153 -7.11 27.95 19.35
N ASP A 154 -6.65 27.77 20.60
CA ASP A 154 -5.83 26.61 20.96
C ASP A 154 -6.64 25.31 20.91
N ALA A 155 -6.22 24.39 20.04
CA ALA A 155 -6.84 23.07 19.91
C ALA A 155 -6.81 22.27 21.22
N GLY A 156 -5.76 22.42 22.03
CA GLY A 156 -5.65 21.78 23.34
C GLY A 156 -6.70 22.29 24.33
N ARG A 157 -6.96 23.61 24.34
CA ARG A 157 -8.02 24.24 25.15
C ARG A 157 -9.39 23.66 24.82
N ILE A 158 -9.72 23.61 23.54
CA ILE A 158 -11.02 23.15 23.05
C ILE A 158 -11.20 21.67 23.37
N LEU A 159 -10.16 20.86 23.13
CA LEU A 159 -10.15 19.44 23.49
C LEU A 159 -10.47 19.22 24.97
N ALA A 160 -9.86 20.03 25.85
CA ALA A 160 -10.05 20.00 27.31
C ALA A 160 -11.38 20.61 27.78
N ASN A 161 -12.17 21.20 26.89
CA ASN A 161 -13.35 22.00 27.22
C ASN A 161 -13.02 23.06 28.31
N ALA A 162 -11.90 23.75 28.13
CA ALA A 162 -11.42 24.75 29.08
C ALA A 162 -11.88 26.16 28.70
N ASP A 163 -12.25 26.96 29.71
CA ASP A 163 -12.69 28.33 29.49
C ASP A 163 -11.50 29.21 29.11
N GLY A 164 -11.49 29.67 27.85
CA GLY A 164 -10.41 30.50 27.33
C GLY A 164 -10.33 31.87 28.01
N ILE A 165 -11.47 32.41 28.47
CA ILE A 165 -11.53 33.71 29.16
C ILE A 165 -10.91 33.59 30.55
N GLU A 166 -11.23 32.51 31.28
CA GLU A 166 -10.63 32.23 32.58
C GLU A 166 -9.11 32.02 32.45
N LEU A 167 -8.69 31.15 31.52
CA LEU A 167 -7.29 30.82 31.29
C LEU A 167 -6.44 32.03 30.87
N ALA A 168 -6.98 32.90 30.01
CA ALA A 168 -6.27 34.11 29.61
C ALA A 168 -6.14 35.13 30.74
N ASN A 169 -7.06 35.13 31.71
CA ASN A 169 -7.07 36.08 32.82
C ASN A 169 -6.47 35.51 34.12
N GLN A 170 -5.57 34.52 34.00
CA GLN A 170 -4.67 34.13 35.09
C GLN A 170 -3.68 35.26 35.42
N SER A 171 -3.32 35.39 36.70
CA SER A 171 -2.36 36.41 37.15
C SER A 171 -0.98 36.29 36.48
N THR A 172 -0.56 35.07 36.14
CA THR A 172 0.68 34.79 35.40
C THR A 172 0.65 35.31 33.96
N ASN A 173 -0.54 35.43 33.36
CA ASN A 173 -0.74 35.90 31.99
C ASN A 173 -1.07 37.41 31.89
N LEU A 174 -1.31 38.09 33.01
CA LEU A 174 -1.69 39.50 33.06
C LEU A 174 -0.54 40.38 33.57
N LYS A 175 0.10 41.13 32.68
CA LYS A 175 1.28 41.94 33.01
C LYS A 175 1.07 43.41 32.63
N HIS A 176 1.32 44.33 33.55
CA HIS A 176 1.30 45.76 33.24
C HIS A 176 2.54 46.13 32.45
N THR A 177 2.34 46.88 31.37
CA THR A 177 3.44 47.41 30.56
C THR A 177 3.05 48.76 29.94
N ASN A 178 4.03 49.48 29.45
CA ASN A 178 3.85 50.69 28.69
C ASN A 178 2.94 50.43 27.48
N ARG A 179 2.01 51.35 27.26
CA ARG A 179 1.04 51.31 26.16
C ARG A 179 1.68 51.12 24.79
N SER A 180 2.85 51.71 24.55
CA SER A 180 3.57 51.58 23.28
C SER A 180 4.07 50.16 23.04
N ILE A 181 4.56 49.49 24.09
CA ILE A 181 5.04 48.11 24.05
C ILE A 181 3.86 47.17 23.78
N ASN A 182 2.82 47.24 24.62
CA ASN A 182 1.61 46.43 24.50
C ASN A 182 1.00 46.49 23.08
N ARG A 183 0.78 47.72 22.58
CA ARG A 183 0.17 47.93 21.26
C ARG A 183 1.07 47.51 20.10
N SER A 184 2.39 47.54 20.26
CA SER A 184 3.34 47.10 19.22
C SER A 184 3.51 45.58 19.18
N LYS A 185 3.39 44.92 20.33
CA LYS A 185 3.30 43.45 20.44
C LYS A 185 2.02 42.95 19.81
N GLY A 186 0.86 43.48 20.23
CA GLY A 186 -0.44 43.06 19.71
C GLY A 186 -0.65 41.55 19.85
N ALA A 187 -0.98 40.88 18.74
CA ALA A 187 -1.20 39.42 18.71
C ALA A 187 0.06 38.60 18.35
N LYS A 188 1.23 39.22 18.24
CA LYS A 188 2.49 38.50 17.97
C LYS A 188 2.87 37.64 19.18
N THR A 189 3.47 36.48 18.93
CA THR A 189 4.16 35.74 19.99
C THR A 189 5.34 36.55 20.50
N THR A 190 5.81 36.29 21.73
CA THR A 190 7.00 36.99 22.27
C THR A 190 8.20 36.81 21.36
N LYS A 191 8.41 35.60 20.83
CA LYS A 191 9.46 35.35 19.83
C LYS A 191 9.34 36.25 18.60
N GLN A 192 8.15 36.29 17.97
CA GLN A 192 7.91 37.16 16.81
C GLN A 192 8.11 38.64 17.14
N PHE A 193 7.75 39.07 18.35
CA PHE A 193 7.93 40.45 18.77
C PHE A 193 9.41 40.77 19.03
N ASN A 194 10.14 39.95 19.77
CA ASN A 194 11.58 40.08 20.00
C ASN A 194 12.36 40.09 18.67
N ASP A 195 12.07 39.15 17.77
CA ASP A 195 12.67 39.10 16.42
C ASP A 195 12.41 40.41 15.66
N SER A 196 11.19 40.97 15.76
CA SER A 196 10.86 42.25 15.15
C SER A 196 11.57 43.45 15.80
N LEU A 197 11.81 43.38 17.11
CA LEU A 197 12.54 44.41 17.84
C LEU A 197 14.02 44.42 17.44
N ASP A 198 14.64 43.24 17.35
CA ASP A 198 16.03 43.09 16.95
C ASP A 198 16.25 43.49 15.49
N LYS A 199 15.37 43.05 14.58
CA LYS A 199 15.45 43.42 13.15
C LYS A 199 15.40 44.94 12.93
N MET A 200 14.62 45.65 13.74
CA MET A 200 14.42 47.10 13.62
C MET A 200 15.34 47.93 14.52
N ARG A 201 16.29 47.29 15.23
CA ARG A 201 17.06 47.95 16.29
C ARG A 201 17.92 49.10 15.78
N SER A 202 18.72 48.88 14.74
CA SER A 202 19.59 49.92 14.17
C SER A 202 18.80 51.14 13.69
N ALA A 203 17.73 50.92 12.91
CA ALA A 203 16.86 51.99 12.43
C ALA A 203 16.16 52.73 13.58
N ARG A 204 15.75 52.01 14.63
CA ARG A 204 15.15 52.60 15.84
C ARG A 204 16.14 53.50 16.57
N GLN A 205 17.37 53.03 16.78
CA GLN A 205 18.41 53.78 17.47
C GLN A 205 18.83 55.04 16.70
N GLU A 206 18.94 54.95 15.38
CA GLU A 206 19.23 56.09 14.52
C GLU A 206 18.12 57.14 14.59
N ARG A 207 16.86 56.72 14.48
CA ARG A 207 15.70 57.61 14.59
C ARG A 207 15.57 58.25 15.97
N ILE A 208 15.86 57.51 17.04
CA ILE A 208 15.92 58.05 18.41
C ILE A 208 16.99 59.14 18.49
N LYS A 209 18.20 58.87 17.99
CA LYS A 209 19.30 59.85 17.98
C LYS A 209 18.94 61.10 17.18
N GLU A 210 18.33 60.94 16.01
CA GLU A 210 17.87 62.07 15.18
C GLU A 210 16.88 62.96 15.94
N LEU A 211 15.82 62.36 16.50
CA LEU A 211 14.78 63.08 17.22
C LEU A 211 15.31 63.70 18.52
N SER A 212 16.25 63.06 19.20
CA SER A 212 16.81 63.56 20.47
C SER A 212 17.73 64.77 20.28
N ASN A 213 18.26 64.97 19.06
CA ASN A 213 19.15 66.07 18.72
C ASN A 213 18.41 67.29 18.13
N ARG A 214 17.09 67.22 17.91
CA ARG A 214 16.29 68.35 17.43
C ARG A 214 16.07 69.36 18.56
N VAL A 215 16.20 70.65 18.25
CA VAL A 215 16.03 71.75 19.21
C VAL A 215 14.58 71.87 19.68
N GLU A 216 13.63 71.69 18.77
CA GLU A 216 12.20 71.64 19.06
C GLU A 216 11.59 70.41 18.38
N LEU A 217 10.69 69.73 19.10
CA LEU A 217 9.91 68.61 18.60
C LEU A 217 8.44 69.01 18.55
N ASP A 218 7.71 68.60 17.52
CA ASP A 218 6.25 68.71 17.52
C ASP A 218 5.59 67.60 18.37
N ASP A 219 4.26 67.65 18.53
CA ASP A 219 3.53 66.63 19.31
C ASP A 219 3.60 65.21 18.73
N ARG A 220 3.72 65.08 17.40
CA ARG A 220 3.83 63.78 16.74
C ARG A 220 5.22 63.21 16.97
N GLU A 221 6.25 64.02 16.80
CA GLU A 221 7.65 63.67 17.02
C GLU A 221 7.92 63.33 18.49
N ARG A 222 7.35 64.09 19.44
CA ARG A 222 7.40 63.75 20.88
C ARG A 222 6.81 62.37 21.15
N LYS A 223 5.64 62.06 20.56
CA LYS A 223 4.98 60.75 20.73
C LYS A 223 5.78 59.64 20.06
N GLU A 224 6.37 59.90 18.89
CA GLU A 224 7.24 58.97 18.17
C GLU A 224 8.49 58.65 18.99
N LEU A 225 9.23 59.67 19.45
CA LEU A 225 10.41 59.51 20.29
C LEU A 225 10.08 58.68 21.53
N ASN A 226 9.01 59.02 22.26
CA ASN A 226 8.58 58.24 23.41
C ASN A 226 8.27 56.78 23.05
N LYS A 227 7.55 56.53 21.95
CA LYS A 227 7.27 55.16 21.50
C LYS A 227 8.56 54.39 21.21
N LEU A 228 9.49 54.97 20.45
CA LEU A 228 10.74 54.31 20.07
C LEU A 228 11.63 54.04 21.29
N THR A 229 11.76 54.99 22.20
CA THR A 229 12.52 54.82 23.45
C THR A 229 11.95 53.69 24.31
N GLN A 230 10.63 53.61 24.44
CA GLN A 230 9.98 52.51 25.17
C GLN A 230 10.24 51.15 24.53
N LEU A 231 10.18 51.06 23.20
CA LEU A 231 10.49 49.81 22.47
C LEU A 231 11.96 49.41 22.58
N GLU A 232 12.89 50.38 22.61
CA GLU A 232 14.32 50.10 22.79
C GLU A 232 14.64 49.65 24.23
N SER A 233 13.84 50.05 25.20
CA SER A 233 14.00 49.66 26.61
C SER A 233 13.49 48.26 26.95
N VAL A 234 12.86 47.56 25.99
CA VAL A 234 12.34 46.20 26.21
C VAL A 234 13.50 45.24 26.49
N ASN A 235 13.39 44.51 27.60
CA ASN A 235 14.27 43.42 27.94
C ASN A 235 13.70 42.11 27.37
N ALA A 236 14.29 41.63 26.28
CA ALA A 236 13.90 40.39 25.62
C ALA A 236 13.83 39.19 26.59
N LYS A 237 14.77 39.11 27.53
CA LYS A 237 14.82 38.01 28.51
C LYS A 237 13.67 38.08 29.50
N ALA A 238 13.31 39.27 29.97
CA ALA A 238 12.16 39.46 30.85
C ALA A 238 10.85 39.07 30.15
N MET A 239 10.69 39.38 28.85
CA MET A 239 9.52 38.95 28.09
C MET A 239 9.46 37.42 27.91
N GLU A 240 10.60 36.78 27.63
CA GLU A 240 10.68 35.32 27.52
C GLU A 240 10.36 34.62 28.84
N ASP A 241 10.86 35.14 29.96
CA ASP A 241 10.60 34.58 31.28
C ASP A 241 9.12 34.75 31.66
N ALA A 242 8.50 35.89 31.33
CA ALA A 242 7.06 36.09 31.49
C ALA A 242 6.24 35.15 30.60
N GLU A 243 6.64 34.92 29.34
CA GLU A 243 5.97 33.97 28.45
C GLU A 243 6.09 32.54 28.98
N LYS A 244 7.26 32.14 29.44
CA LYS A 244 7.49 30.81 30.02
C LYS A 244 6.63 30.59 31.27
N GLU A 245 6.56 31.58 32.16
CA GLU A 245 5.70 31.53 33.34
C GLU A 245 4.21 31.36 32.96
N ALA A 246 3.73 32.22 32.05
CA ALA A 246 2.34 32.20 31.60
C ALA A 246 1.98 30.86 30.90
N ARG A 247 2.83 30.39 29.99
CA ARG A 247 2.63 29.12 29.26
C ARG A 247 2.67 27.91 30.20
N ASN A 248 3.61 27.86 31.14
CA ASN A 248 3.68 26.74 32.09
C ASN A 248 2.44 26.67 32.99
N SER A 249 1.96 27.83 33.47
CA SER A 249 0.73 27.92 34.26
C SER A 249 -0.49 27.46 33.46
N TYR A 250 -0.60 27.96 32.23
CA TYR A 250 -1.65 27.63 31.27
C TYR A 250 -1.68 26.13 30.93
N ASP A 251 -0.56 25.59 30.47
CA ASP A 251 -0.44 24.19 30.04
C ASP A 251 -0.66 23.22 31.21
N LYS A 252 -0.11 23.51 32.39
CA LYS A 252 -0.32 22.65 33.57
C LYS A 252 -1.80 22.56 33.98
N GLN A 253 -2.52 23.69 33.99
CA GLN A 253 -3.95 23.68 34.32
C GLN A 253 -4.74 22.95 33.23
N LEU A 254 -4.38 23.17 31.97
CA LEU A 254 -5.04 22.57 30.82
C LEU A 254 -4.85 21.04 30.79
N GLU A 255 -3.62 20.57 30.91
CA GLU A 255 -3.27 19.15 30.94
C GLU A 255 -3.91 18.43 32.12
N SER A 256 -3.87 19.05 33.29
CA SER A 256 -4.55 18.51 34.47
C SER A 256 -6.05 18.37 34.22
N LYS A 257 -6.71 19.40 33.69
CA LYS A 257 -8.15 19.36 33.39
C LYS A 257 -8.49 18.29 32.36
N TYR A 258 -7.69 18.13 31.30
CA TYR A 258 -8.00 17.17 30.25
C TYR A 258 -7.70 15.72 30.64
N TYR A 259 -6.47 15.41 31.06
CA TYR A 259 -6.04 14.03 31.27
C TYR A 259 -6.66 13.38 32.52
N THR A 260 -7.22 14.18 33.44
CA THR A 260 -8.01 13.68 34.57
C THR A 260 -9.52 13.68 34.30
N SER A 261 -9.96 14.15 33.13
CA SER A 261 -11.37 14.23 32.79
C SER A 261 -12.00 12.87 32.51
N THR A 262 -13.31 12.77 32.78
CA THR A 262 -14.14 11.64 32.34
C THR A 262 -14.19 11.53 30.82
N LYS A 263 -14.06 12.64 30.08
CA LYS A 263 -13.99 12.66 28.61
C LYS A 263 -12.79 11.85 28.12
N PHE A 264 -11.58 12.17 28.60
CA PHE A 264 -10.37 11.45 28.23
C PHE A 264 -10.41 9.98 28.68
N LEU A 265 -10.92 9.72 29.89
CA LEU A 265 -11.09 8.35 30.39
C LEU A 265 -12.06 7.54 29.51
N ASN A 266 -13.20 8.10 29.13
CA ASN A 266 -14.19 7.44 28.29
C ASN A 266 -13.64 7.16 26.88
N ASP A 267 -12.95 8.12 26.27
CA ASP A 267 -12.31 7.94 24.97
C ASP A 267 -11.22 6.86 25.04
N THR A 268 -10.42 6.85 26.12
CA THR A 268 -9.40 5.83 26.37
C THR A 268 -10.00 4.45 26.58
N ILE A 269 -11.06 4.32 27.38
CA ILE A 269 -11.74 3.04 27.62
C ILE A 269 -12.38 2.53 26.33
N LYS A 270 -13.09 3.39 25.60
CA LYS A 270 -13.75 3.02 24.34
C LYS A 270 -12.73 2.56 23.29
N SER A 271 -11.64 3.31 23.17
CA SER A 271 -10.52 2.98 22.29
C SER A 271 -9.86 1.66 22.70
N SER A 272 -9.51 1.51 23.98
CA SER A 272 -8.90 0.29 24.53
C SER A 272 -9.81 -0.93 24.40
N TYR A 273 -11.12 -0.78 24.59
CA TYR A 273 -12.09 -1.85 24.37
C TYR A 273 -12.14 -2.24 22.90
N THR A 274 -12.22 -1.26 22.00
CA THR A 274 -12.24 -1.50 20.56
C THR A 274 -10.95 -2.20 20.09
N LEU A 275 -9.79 -1.73 20.55
CA LEU A 275 -8.49 -2.33 20.24
C LEU A 275 -8.37 -3.73 20.87
N GLY A 276 -8.77 -3.90 22.13
CA GLY A 276 -8.76 -5.18 22.84
C GLY A 276 -9.67 -6.22 22.19
N VAL A 277 -10.86 -5.83 21.73
CA VAL A 277 -11.78 -6.70 20.97
C VAL A 277 -11.17 -7.07 19.62
N LYS A 278 -10.59 -6.12 18.88
CA LYS A 278 -9.91 -6.38 17.59
C LYS A 278 -8.74 -7.36 17.77
N MET A 279 -7.89 -7.14 18.77
CA MET A 279 -6.73 -8.00 19.06
C MET A 279 -7.17 -9.39 19.56
N GLY A 280 -8.17 -9.46 20.45
CA GLY A 280 -8.73 -10.71 20.95
C GLY A 280 -9.37 -11.54 19.83
N LEU A 281 -10.13 -10.92 18.92
CA LEU A 281 -10.67 -11.57 17.72
C LEU A 281 -9.57 -12.10 16.81
N LYS A 282 -8.54 -11.29 16.53
CA LYS A 282 -7.42 -11.69 15.68
C LYS A 282 -6.69 -12.91 16.25
N GLN A 283 -6.42 -12.92 17.56
CA GLN A 283 -5.76 -14.04 18.23
C GLN A 283 -6.63 -15.29 18.24
N ALA A 284 -7.90 -15.18 18.59
CA ALA A 284 -8.83 -16.32 18.61
C ALA A 284 -8.96 -16.95 17.21
N LEU A 285 -9.11 -16.15 16.16
CA LEU A 285 -9.16 -16.62 14.78
C LEU A 285 -7.85 -17.28 14.36
N GLY A 286 -6.70 -16.71 14.73
CA GLY A 286 -5.39 -17.29 14.46
C GLY A 286 -5.24 -18.70 15.05
N VAL A 287 -5.66 -18.90 16.31
CA VAL A 287 -5.63 -20.22 16.98
C VAL A 287 -6.57 -21.22 16.30
N ILE A 288 -7.81 -20.80 16.00
CA ILE A 288 -8.81 -21.63 15.32
C ILE A 288 -8.28 -22.08 13.95
N LEU A 289 -7.75 -21.14 13.18
CA LEU A 289 -7.24 -21.44 11.85
C LEU A 289 -5.98 -22.31 11.89
N ALA A 290 -5.07 -22.08 12.83
CA ALA A 290 -3.89 -22.93 13.02
C ALA A 290 -4.29 -24.40 13.28
N GLU A 291 -5.28 -24.64 14.14
CA GLU A 291 -5.78 -26.00 14.40
C GLU A 291 -6.46 -26.60 13.15
N VAL A 292 -7.20 -25.80 12.36
CA VAL A 292 -7.74 -26.26 11.06
C VAL A 292 -6.62 -26.68 10.12
N VAL A 293 -5.55 -25.88 10.02
CA VAL A 293 -4.38 -26.20 9.20
C VAL A 293 -3.73 -27.51 9.65
N MET A 294 -3.59 -27.74 10.96
CA MET A 294 -3.03 -28.99 11.49
C MET A 294 -3.90 -30.21 11.18
N ILE A 295 -5.23 -30.09 11.26
CA ILE A 295 -6.14 -31.17 10.91
C ILE A 295 -6.08 -31.49 9.42
N VAL A 296 -6.03 -30.48 8.55
CA VAL A 296 -5.86 -30.67 7.10
C VAL A 296 -4.49 -31.27 6.79
N LYS A 297 -3.41 -30.80 7.44
CA LYS A 297 -2.04 -31.34 7.31
C LYS A 297 -2.00 -32.84 7.61
N ALA A 298 -2.70 -33.28 8.65
CA ALA A 298 -2.76 -34.69 9.04
C ALA A 298 -3.65 -35.54 8.10
N GLY A 299 -4.71 -34.96 7.52
CA GLY A 299 -5.66 -35.68 6.64
C GLY A 299 -5.26 -35.76 5.17
N LEU A 300 -4.32 -34.91 4.71
CA LEU A 300 -3.85 -34.88 3.33
C LEU A 300 -3.14 -36.17 2.86
N PRO A 301 -2.16 -36.75 3.60
CA PRO A 301 -1.47 -37.97 3.18
C PRO A 301 -2.38 -39.17 2.88
N PRO A 302 -3.33 -39.56 3.77
CA PRO A 302 -4.22 -40.68 3.48
C PRO A 302 -5.18 -40.40 2.30
N LEU A 303 -5.62 -39.14 2.13
CA LEU A 303 -6.46 -38.74 1.00
C LEU A 303 -5.71 -38.92 -0.33
N ILE A 304 -4.47 -38.41 -0.43
CA ILE A 304 -3.66 -38.53 -1.65
C ILE A 304 -3.34 -39.99 -1.96
N LYS A 305 -3.04 -40.80 -0.93
CA LYS A 305 -2.81 -42.24 -1.09
C LYS A 305 -4.05 -42.96 -1.66
N LYS A 306 -5.26 -42.63 -1.19
CA LYS A 306 -6.54 -43.17 -1.69
C LYS A 306 -6.78 -42.80 -3.16
N MET A 307 -6.32 -41.64 -3.61
CA MET A 307 -6.64 -41.08 -4.93
C MET A 307 -5.53 -41.27 -5.98
N ARG A 308 -4.44 -41.96 -5.63
CA ARG A 308 -3.22 -42.13 -6.47
C ARG A 308 -3.47 -42.82 -7.81
N ALA A 309 -4.37 -43.79 -7.88
CA ALA A 309 -4.62 -44.58 -9.09
C ALA A 309 -5.64 -43.95 -10.05
N SER A 310 -6.52 -43.08 -9.53
CA SER A 310 -7.54 -42.37 -10.30
C SER A 310 -7.94 -41.11 -9.56
N PHE A 311 -7.24 -40.02 -9.84
CA PHE A 311 -7.54 -38.74 -9.21
C PHE A 311 -8.82 -38.12 -9.80
N ASP A 312 -9.79 -37.85 -8.92
CA ASP A 312 -11.02 -37.15 -9.25
C ASP A 312 -11.09 -35.84 -8.47
N LEU A 313 -11.05 -34.72 -9.19
CA LEU A 313 -10.97 -33.39 -8.58
C LEU A 313 -12.20 -33.07 -7.72
N LYS A 314 -13.39 -33.56 -8.08
CA LYS A 314 -14.64 -33.32 -7.34
C LYS A 314 -14.62 -34.07 -6.02
N LEU A 315 -14.24 -35.35 -6.03
CA LEU A 315 -14.08 -36.14 -4.81
C LEU A 315 -13.00 -35.54 -3.90
N PHE A 316 -11.88 -35.07 -4.47
CA PHE A 316 -10.80 -34.44 -3.72
C PHE A 316 -11.28 -33.20 -2.96
N PHE A 317 -11.93 -32.25 -3.65
CA PHE A 317 -12.44 -31.05 -2.99
C PHE A 317 -13.52 -31.36 -1.96
N ASN A 318 -14.38 -32.36 -2.18
CA ASN A 318 -15.39 -32.77 -1.21
C ASN A 318 -14.75 -33.31 0.07
N GLU A 319 -13.71 -34.13 -0.03
CA GLU A 319 -12.98 -34.68 1.12
C GLU A 319 -12.22 -33.56 1.88
N ILE A 320 -11.58 -32.62 1.17
CA ILE A 320 -10.94 -31.43 1.78
C ILE A 320 -11.97 -30.55 2.49
N ALA A 321 -13.11 -30.25 1.86
CA ALA A 321 -14.18 -29.47 2.47
C ALA A 321 -14.77 -30.17 3.70
N SER A 322 -14.90 -31.51 3.65
CA SER A 322 -15.35 -32.33 4.79
C SER A 322 -14.36 -32.30 5.96
N MET A 323 -13.05 -32.40 5.68
CA MET A 323 -12.00 -32.28 6.68
C MET A 323 -12.01 -30.90 7.35
N ILE A 324 -12.09 -29.83 6.56
CA ILE A 324 -12.16 -28.46 7.08
C ILE A 324 -13.42 -28.24 7.91
N LYS A 325 -14.59 -28.70 7.43
CA LYS A 325 -15.86 -28.62 8.17
C LYS A 325 -15.78 -29.37 9.51
N THR A 326 -15.16 -30.55 9.52
CA THR A 326 -14.97 -31.35 10.73
C THR A 326 -14.01 -30.68 11.70
N ALA A 327 -12.93 -30.08 11.18
CA ALA A 327 -11.97 -29.31 11.95
C ALA A 327 -12.66 -28.16 12.69
N PHE A 328 -13.38 -27.29 11.96
CA PHE A 328 -14.10 -26.18 12.57
C PHE A 328 -15.12 -26.63 13.62
N LYS A 329 -15.88 -27.71 13.36
CA LYS A 329 -16.83 -28.26 14.34
C LYS A 329 -16.15 -28.72 15.64
N ARG A 330 -15.04 -29.46 15.53
CA ARG A 330 -14.28 -29.93 16.70
C ARG A 330 -13.70 -28.77 17.51
N ILE A 331 -13.24 -27.73 16.82
CA ILE A 331 -12.64 -26.54 17.43
C ILE A 331 -13.70 -25.73 18.19
N CYS A 332 -14.87 -25.48 17.59
CA CYS A 332 -15.97 -24.81 18.29
C CYS A 332 -16.43 -25.55 19.55
N GLN A 333 -16.28 -26.88 19.58
CA GLN A 333 -16.55 -27.70 20.76
C GLN A 333 -15.41 -27.64 21.79
N LYS A 334 -14.15 -27.77 21.34
CA LYS A 334 -12.94 -27.77 22.18
C LYS A 334 -12.67 -26.43 22.87
N TYR A 335 -13.01 -25.32 22.21
CA TYR A 335 -12.75 -23.96 22.70
C TYR A 335 -14.02 -23.24 23.18
N LYS A 336 -15.07 -24.01 23.49
CA LYS A 336 -16.35 -23.47 23.98
C LYS A 336 -16.17 -22.60 25.23
N GLU A 337 -15.26 -22.98 26.12
CA GLU A 337 -14.92 -22.23 27.34
C GLU A 337 -14.16 -20.93 27.06
N ILE A 338 -13.25 -20.91 26.07
CA ILE A 338 -12.56 -19.68 25.63
C ILE A 338 -13.55 -18.70 25.01
N ILE A 339 -14.52 -19.21 24.24
CA ILE A 339 -15.59 -18.42 23.62
C ILE A 339 -16.57 -17.89 24.68
N GLN A 340 -16.83 -18.66 25.74
CA GLN A 340 -17.72 -18.30 26.85
C GLN A 340 -17.07 -17.37 27.89
N GLY A 341 -15.73 -17.40 28.03
CA GLY A 341 -14.99 -16.55 28.97
C GLY A 341 -15.03 -15.05 28.63
N PHE A 342 -15.44 -14.69 27.41
CA PHE A 342 -15.69 -13.30 27.02
C PHE A 342 -17.15 -12.92 27.31
N LYS A 343 -17.35 -12.14 28.38
CA LYS A 343 -18.63 -11.81 29.03
C LYS A 343 -19.78 -11.32 28.13
N ASP A 344 -19.53 -10.80 26.93
CA ASP A 344 -20.54 -10.00 26.24
C ASP A 344 -21.37 -10.74 25.17
N GLY A 345 -21.11 -12.01 24.85
CA GLY A 345 -21.87 -12.78 23.83
C GLY A 345 -21.69 -12.30 22.38
N ILE A 346 -21.31 -11.04 22.16
CA ILE A 346 -20.99 -10.40 20.87
C ILE A 346 -19.84 -11.15 20.17
N LEU A 347 -18.78 -11.48 20.91
CA LEU A 347 -17.62 -12.21 20.39
C LEU A 347 -17.98 -13.64 19.95
N SER A 348 -18.86 -14.32 20.68
CA SER A 348 -19.37 -15.64 20.32
C SER A 348 -20.20 -15.59 19.02
N GLY A 349 -21.05 -14.56 18.87
CA GLY A 349 -21.82 -14.31 17.65
C GLY A 349 -20.93 -14.03 16.43
N ILE A 350 -19.92 -13.17 16.59
CA ILE A 350 -18.94 -12.86 15.53
C ILE A 350 -18.19 -14.12 15.11
N LEU A 351 -17.67 -14.89 16.07
CA LEU A 351 -16.87 -16.07 15.77
C LEU A 351 -17.67 -17.21 15.13
N SER A 352 -18.92 -17.41 15.57
CA SER A 352 -19.86 -18.37 14.98
C SER A 352 -20.19 -18.00 13.52
N SER A 353 -20.47 -16.72 13.27
CA SER A 353 -20.73 -16.19 11.93
C SER A 353 -19.52 -16.35 11.01
N LEU A 354 -18.32 -16.01 11.49
CA LEU A 354 -17.05 -16.17 10.76
C LEU A 354 -16.76 -17.64 10.47
N THR A 355 -16.97 -18.55 11.43
CA THR A 355 -16.76 -19.99 11.24
C THR A 355 -17.72 -20.58 10.22
N THR A 356 -19.01 -20.24 10.31
CA THR A 356 -20.03 -20.68 9.36
C THR A 356 -19.71 -20.21 7.94
N THR A 357 -19.24 -18.97 7.84
CA THR A 357 -18.78 -18.37 6.59
C THR A 357 -17.60 -19.15 6.01
N LEU A 358 -16.54 -19.36 6.79
CA LEU A 358 -15.37 -20.14 6.35
C LEU A 358 -15.76 -21.53 5.84
N ILE A 359 -16.62 -22.25 6.58
CA ILE A 359 -17.15 -23.54 6.14
C ILE A 359 -17.86 -23.42 4.78
N ASN A 360 -18.75 -22.43 4.64
CA ASN A 360 -19.51 -22.22 3.40
C ASN A 360 -18.62 -21.93 2.19
N ILE A 361 -17.50 -21.22 2.37
CA ILE A 361 -16.54 -20.96 1.29
C ILE A 361 -15.96 -22.27 0.77
N PHE A 362 -15.38 -23.09 1.64
CA PHE A 362 -14.77 -24.35 1.21
C PHE A 362 -15.80 -25.34 0.64
N VAL A 363 -17.00 -25.40 1.22
CA VAL A 363 -18.09 -26.24 0.70
C VAL A 363 -18.58 -25.75 -0.66
N THR A 364 -18.67 -24.44 -0.87
CA THR A 364 -19.09 -23.86 -2.16
C THR A 364 -18.02 -24.09 -3.23
N THR A 365 -16.74 -23.94 -2.89
CA THR A 365 -15.62 -24.32 -3.77
C THR A 365 -15.74 -25.77 -4.21
N ALA A 366 -16.02 -26.69 -3.28
CA ALA A 366 -16.18 -28.11 -3.59
C ALA A 366 -17.41 -28.40 -4.48
N LYS A 367 -18.55 -27.74 -4.23
CA LYS A 367 -19.74 -27.85 -5.08
C LYS A 367 -19.49 -27.38 -6.50
N ASN A 368 -18.65 -26.36 -6.68
CA ASN A 368 -18.30 -25.80 -7.97
C ASN A 368 -17.19 -26.57 -8.71
N ALA A 369 -16.66 -27.67 -8.18
CA ALA A 369 -15.55 -28.41 -8.77
C ALA A 369 -15.75 -28.78 -10.25
N VAL A 370 -16.97 -29.11 -10.69
CA VAL A 370 -17.27 -29.40 -12.11
C VAL A 370 -17.12 -28.16 -13.00
N LYS A 371 -17.58 -27.01 -12.52
CA LYS A 371 -17.38 -25.72 -13.21
C LYS A 371 -15.90 -25.39 -13.31
N ILE A 372 -15.15 -25.60 -12.23
CA ILE A 372 -13.69 -25.44 -12.18
C ILE A 372 -13.01 -26.33 -13.23
N ILE A 373 -13.35 -27.62 -13.28
CA ILE A 373 -12.81 -28.56 -14.28
C ILE A 373 -13.05 -28.03 -15.70
N ARG A 374 -14.27 -27.59 -15.99
CA ARG A 374 -14.65 -27.13 -17.33
C ARG A 374 -13.90 -25.86 -17.75
N GLU A 375 -13.74 -24.90 -16.85
CA GLU A 375 -13.03 -23.64 -17.13
C GLU A 375 -11.52 -23.87 -17.27
N SER A 376 -10.93 -24.71 -16.42
CA SER A 376 -9.52 -25.12 -16.53
C SER A 376 -9.26 -25.93 -17.81
N PHE A 377 -10.18 -26.80 -18.21
CA PHE A 377 -10.02 -27.60 -19.42
C PHE A 377 -10.05 -26.75 -20.70
N SER A 378 -10.90 -25.72 -20.74
CA SER A 378 -10.95 -24.78 -21.87
C SER A 378 -9.61 -24.05 -22.05
N THR A 379 -8.99 -23.65 -20.93
CA THR A 379 -7.64 -23.06 -20.90
C THR A 379 -6.57 -24.06 -21.37
N VAL A 380 -6.62 -25.31 -20.92
CA VAL A 380 -5.66 -26.35 -21.36
C VAL A 380 -5.78 -26.62 -22.86
N VAL A 381 -7.00 -26.70 -23.40
CA VAL A 381 -7.22 -26.90 -24.85
C VAL A 381 -6.66 -25.73 -25.67
N GLU A 382 -6.86 -24.50 -25.20
CA GLU A 382 -6.33 -23.31 -25.86
C GLU A 382 -4.78 -23.24 -25.80
N ALA A 383 -4.20 -23.63 -24.65
CA ALA A 383 -2.75 -23.76 -24.51
C ALA A 383 -2.17 -24.86 -25.43
N LEU A 384 -2.85 -26.00 -25.56
CA LEU A 384 -2.45 -27.08 -26.47
C LEU A 384 -2.56 -26.65 -27.94
N LYS A 385 -3.57 -25.85 -28.31
CA LYS A 385 -3.66 -25.28 -29.67
C LYS A 385 -2.47 -24.38 -29.98
N ILE A 386 -2.05 -23.53 -29.04
CA ILE A 386 -0.88 -22.66 -29.20
C ILE A 386 0.41 -23.50 -29.28
N LEU A 387 0.55 -24.52 -28.42
CA LEU A 387 1.75 -25.35 -28.35
C LEU A 387 1.92 -26.30 -29.55
N ILE A 388 0.82 -26.86 -30.06
CA ILE A 388 0.85 -27.96 -31.04
C ILE A 388 0.56 -27.46 -32.46
N LEU A 389 -0.40 -26.54 -32.62
CA LEU A 389 -0.80 -26.04 -33.93
C LEU A 389 -0.07 -24.74 -34.29
N ASN A 390 0.49 -24.04 -33.29
CA ASN A 390 1.13 -22.73 -33.40
C ASN A 390 0.49 -21.83 -34.48
N PRO A 391 -0.84 -21.59 -34.43
CA PRO A 391 -1.58 -20.99 -35.54
C PRO A 391 -1.18 -19.53 -35.80
N GLN A 392 -0.44 -18.91 -34.86
CA GLN A 392 0.03 -17.54 -34.91
C GLN A 392 1.54 -17.45 -35.23
N ASN A 393 2.21 -18.57 -35.54
CA ASN A 393 3.66 -18.64 -35.82
C ASN A 393 4.55 -18.02 -34.73
N LEU A 394 4.15 -18.18 -33.45
CA LEU A 394 4.90 -17.69 -32.30
C LEU A 394 6.25 -18.41 -32.17
N THR A 395 7.28 -17.70 -31.76
CA THR A 395 8.59 -18.31 -31.45
C THR A 395 8.51 -19.17 -30.18
N HIS A 396 9.42 -20.12 -29.98
CA HIS A 396 9.39 -21.03 -28.83
C HIS A 396 9.31 -20.31 -27.46
N GLY A 397 10.01 -19.17 -27.31
CA GLY A 397 9.92 -18.36 -26.09
C GLY A 397 8.54 -17.71 -25.90
N GLU A 398 7.89 -17.28 -26.99
CA GLU A 398 6.55 -16.68 -26.97
C GLU A 398 5.46 -17.73 -26.76
N VAL A 399 5.61 -18.94 -27.31
CA VAL A 399 4.74 -20.09 -27.02
C VAL A 399 4.77 -20.42 -25.53
N MET A 400 5.96 -20.53 -24.94
CA MET A 400 6.09 -20.79 -23.50
C MET A 400 5.50 -19.67 -22.64
N LYS A 401 5.68 -18.41 -23.05
CA LYS A 401 5.09 -17.25 -22.39
C LYS A 401 3.55 -17.25 -22.50
N ALA A 402 2.99 -17.55 -23.67
CA ALA A 402 1.56 -17.60 -23.91
C ALA A 402 0.89 -18.73 -23.11
N VAL A 403 1.50 -19.92 -23.08
CA VAL A 403 1.04 -21.06 -22.26
C VAL A 403 1.09 -20.72 -20.77
N ALA A 404 2.15 -20.07 -20.29
CA ALA A 404 2.26 -19.63 -18.89
C ALA A 404 1.20 -18.57 -18.51
N ILE A 405 0.95 -17.59 -19.38
CA ILE A 405 -0.11 -16.59 -19.20
C ILE A 405 -1.49 -17.25 -19.18
N LEU A 406 -1.74 -18.24 -20.04
CA LEU A 406 -3.02 -18.94 -20.08
C LEU A 406 -3.28 -19.75 -18.82
N ILE A 407 -2.31 -20.55 -18.37
CA ILE A 407 -2.41 -21.33 -17.13
C ILE A 407 -2.63 -20.40 -15.92
N SER A 408 -1.95 -19.25 -15.88
CA SER A 408 -2.14 -18.22 -14.85
C SER A 408 -3.56 -17.62 -14.91
N THR A 409 -4.08 -17.34 -16.11
CA THR A 409 -5.42 -16.76 -16.32
C THR A 409 -6.53 -17.76 -15.95
N GLY A 410 -6.40 -19.04 -16.31
CA GLY A 410 -7.36 -20.09 -15.98
C GLY A 410 -7.48 -20.34 -14.48
N ALA A 411 -6.36 -20.30 -13.74
CA ALA A 411 -6.38 -20.33 -12.29
C ALA A 411 -7.07 -19.09 -11.70
N SER A 412 -6.72 -17.88 -12.16
CA SER A 412 -7.27 -16.62 -11.65
C SER A 412 -8.78 -16.43 -11.87
N VAL A 413 -9.33 -16.87 -13.01
CA VAL A 413 -10.77 -16.77 -13.31
C VAL A 413 -11.62 -17.67 -12.40
N VAL A 414 -11.16 -18.90 -12.19
CA VAL A 414 -11.79 -19.86 -11.28
C VAL A 414 -11.81 -19.33 -9.84
N LEU A 415 -10.71 -18.69 -9.43
CA LEU A 415 -10.51 -18.19 -8.07
C LEU A 415 -11.29 -16.91 -7.80
N GLY A 416 -11.29 -15.97 -8.75
CA GLY A 416 -11.97 -14.69 -8.61
C GLY A 416 -13.47 -14.83 -8.44
N THR A 417 -14.10 -15.78 -9.15
CA THR A 417 -15.57 -15.97 -9.07
C THR A 417 -16.01 -16.57 -7.73
N ILE A 418 -15.30 -17.59 -7.24
CA ILE A 418 -15.64 -18.28 -5.99
C ILE A 418 -15.37 -17.40 -4.77
N VAL A 419 -14.21 -16.73 -4.74
CA VAL A 419 -13.83 -15.83 -3.64
C VAL A 419 -14.75 -14.60 -3.63
N ALA A 420 -14.99 -13.93 -4.77
CA ALA A 420 -15.83 -12.73 -4.79
C ALA A 420 -17.30 -13.00 -4.41
N GLU A 421 -17.88 -14.12 -4.84
CA GLU A 421 -19.26 -14.48 -4.49
C GLU A 421 -19.43 -14.86 -3.02
N ALA A 422 -18.40 -15.48 -2.44
CA ALA A 422 -18.30 -15.72 -1.00
C ALA A 422 -18.15 -14.41 -0.21
N MET A 423 -17.23 -13.52 -0.64
CA MET A 423 -16.94 -12.27 0.08
C MET A 423 -18.15 -11.32 0.13
N ARG A 424 -18.95 -11.25 -0.95
CA ARG A 424 -20.13 -10.37 -1.00
C ARG A 424 -21.21 -10.68 0.05
N LYS A 425 -21.22 -11.88 0.65
CA LYS A 425 -22.28 -12.33 1.57
C LYS A 425 -21.93 -12.15 3.04
N ILE A 426 -20.88 -11.40 3.38
CA ILE A 426 -20.30 -11.39 4.74
C ILE A 426 -20.47 -10.01 5.42
N PRO A 427 -21.37 -9.88 6.41
CA PRO A 427 -21.50 -8.66 7.23
C PRO A 427 -20.25 -8.37 8.10
N ALA A 428 -19.51 -9.41 8.49
CA ALA A 428 -18.31 -9.30 9.34
C ALA A 428 -17.06 -8.76 8.60
N LEU A 429 -17.09 -8.62 7.27
CA LEU A 429 -16.03 -7.93 6.52
C LEU A 429 -15.94 -6.44 6.84
N ASN A 430 -17.01 -5.88 7.42
CA ASN A 430 -17.02 -4.50 7.88
C ASN A 430 -16.22 -4.30 9.18
N ILE A 431 -15.69 -5.37 9.80
CA ILE A 431 -14.78 -5.26 10.95
C ILE A 431 -13.38 -4.95 10.41
N PRO A 432 -12.87 -3.71 10.60
CA PRO A 432 -11.56 -3.32 10.07
C PRO A 432 -10.46 -4.23 10.63
N ILE A 433 -9.41 -4.51 9.85
CA ILE A 433 -8.31 -5.43 10.16
C ILE A 433 -8.72 -6.92 10.08
N VAL A 434 -9.83 -7.33 10.68
CA VAL A 434 -10.29 -8.74 10.63
C VAL A 434 -10.78 -9.11 9.23
N GLY A 435 -11.54 -8.23 8.58
CA GLY A 435 -12.02 -8.43 7.22
C GLY A 435 -10.89 -8.59 6.21
N ASP A 436 -9.88 -7.72 6.28
CA ASP A 436 -8.74 -7.71 5.33
C ASP A 436 -7.86 -8.96 5.49
N VAL A 437 -7.55 -9.32 6.74
CA VAL A 437 -6.77 -10.50 7.10
C VAL A 437 -7.47 -11.77 6.65
N LEU A 438 -8.79 -11.87 6.90
CA LEU A 438 -9.58 -13.03 6.51
C LEU A 438 -9.70 -13.14 5.00
N THR A 439 -9.93 -12.03 4.31
CA THR A 439 -10.02 -11.98 2.83
C THR A 439 -8.70 -12.42 2.20
N THR A 440 -7.58 -11.93 2.72
CA THR A 440 -6.24 -12.30 2.24
C THR A 440 -5.96 -13.78 2.45
N PHE A 441 -6.23 -14.30 3.66
CA PHE A 441 -6.02 -15.71 3.99
C PHE A 441 -6.87 -16.63 3.13
N VAL A 442 -8.17 -16.35 3.05
CA VAL A 442 -9.12 -17.18 2.31
C VAL A 442 -8.81 -17.13 0.81
N GLY A 443 -8.54 -15.93 0.28
CA GLY A 443 -8.12 -15.75 -1.10
C GLY A 443 -6.88 -16.56 -1.44
N ALA A 444 -5.81 -16.41 -0.66
CA ALA A 444 -4.55 -17.13 -0.87
C ALA A 444 -4.68 -18.65 -0.67
N SER A 445 -5.46 -19.09 0.33
CA SER A 445 -5.66 -20.52 0.63
C SER A 445 -6.47 -21.22 -0.45
N VAL A 446 -7.59 -20.64 -0.89
CA VAL A 446 -8.42 -21.18 -1.98
C VAL A 446 -7.60 -21.19 -3.28
N THR A 447 -6.84 -20.12 -3.53
CA THR A 447 -5.91 -20.01 -4.66
C THR A 447 -4.90 -21.14 -4.70
N GLY A 448 -4.16 -21.34 -3.61
CA GLY A 448 -3.18 -22.42 -3.51
C GLY A 448 -3.79 -23.79 -3.69
N LEU A 449 -4.86 -24.07 -2.96
CA LEU A 449 -5.54 -25.36 -3.00
C LEU A 449 -6.00 -25.69 -4.42
N VAL A 450 -6.65 -24.76 -5.11
CA VAL A 450 -7.16 -25.00 -6.47
C VAL A 450 -6.02 -25.18 -7.47
N SER A 451 -5.01 -24.31 -7.43
CA SER A 451 -3.87 -24.38 -8.36
C SER A 451 -3.14 -25.72 -8.25
N ILE A 452 -2.79 -26.14 -7.03
CA ILE A 452 -2.08 -27.40 -6.81
C ILE A 452 -2.97 -28.60 -7.19
N SER A 453 -4.27 -28.54 -6.91
CA SER A 453 -5.22 -29.62 -7.27
C SER A 453 -5.39 -29.78 -8.78
N LEU A 454 -5.40 -28.66 -9.51
CA LEU A 454 -5.49 -28.65 -10.97
C LEU A 454 -4.22 -29.18 -11.62
N ILE A 455 -3.04 -28.78 -11.13
CA ILE A 455 -1.75 -29.30 -11.61
C ILE A 455 -1.72 -30.83 -11.43
N TYR A 456 -2.06 -31.31 -10.23
CA TYR A 456 -2.09 -32.75 -9.97
C TYR A 456 -3.13 -33.50 -10.80
N TYR A 457 -4.29 -32.89 -11.05
CA TYR A 457 -5.31 -33.42 -11.96
C TYR A 457 -4.79 -33.54 -13.39
N ILE A 458 -4.07 -32.54 -13.90
CA ILE A 458 -3.47 -32.56 -15.24
C ILE A 458 -2.49 -33.73 -15.37
N GLU A 459 -1.63 -33.93 -14.38
CA GLU A 459 -0.61 -34.98 -14.42
C GLU A 459 -1.20 -36.41 -14.27
N ASN A 460 -2.26 -36.57 -13.49
CA ASN A 460 -2.70 -37.90 -13.02
C ASN A 460 -4.09 -38.34 -13.49
N SER A 461 -4.87 -37.44 -14.13
CA SER A 461 -6.21 -37.76 -14.62
C SER A 461 -6.19 -38.70 -15.82
N LYS A 462 -7.10 -39.69 -15.81
CA LYS A 462 -7.34 -40.58 -16.97
C LYS A 462 -7.80 -39.81 -18.21
N ASN A 463 -8.55 -38.73 -18.03
CA ASN A 463 -9.04 -37.91 -19.14
C ASN A 463 -7.90 -37.17 -19.84
N ILE A 464 -6.96 -36.62 -19.07
CA ILE A 464 -5.81 -35.91 -19.62
C ILE A 464 -4.82 -36.88 -20.27
N LYS A 465 -4.58 -38.04 -19.64
CA LYS A 465 -3.78 -39.11 -20.25
C LYS A 465 -4.33 -39.54 -21.62
N ARG A 466 -5.66 -39.75 -21.74
CA ARG A 466 -6.31 -40.04 -23.04
C ARG A 466 -6.08 -38.96 -24.10
N ILE A 467 -6.08 -37.68 -23.69
CA ILE A 467 -5.83 -36.56 -24.60
C ILE A 467 -4.36 -36.53 -25.01
N ILE A 468 -3.43 -36.72 -24.07
CA ILE A 468 -2.01 -36.82 -24.36
C ILE A 468 -1.73 -38.00 -25.29
N ASP A 469 -2.34 -39.16 -25.05
CA ASP A 469 -2.22 -40.35 -25.89
C ASP A 469 -2.76 -40.09 -27.30
N TRP A 470 -3.91 -39.43 -27.43
CA TRP A 470 -4.46 -39.01 -28.72
C TRP A 470 -3.56 -38.02 -29.46
N LEU A 471 -2.99 -37.03 -28.74
CA LEU A 471 -2.05 -36.07 -29.30
C LEU A 471 -0.76 -36.74 -29.79
N ASN A 472 -0.21 -37.67 -29.02
CA ASN A 472 0.99 -38.42 -29.38
C ASN A 472 0.74 -39.30 -30.62
N GLN A 473 -0.43 -39.94 -30.71
CA GLN A 473 -0.85 -40.71 -31.90
C GLN A 473 -0.99 -39.81 -33.13
N THR A 474 -1.56 -38.62 -32.97
CA THR A 474 -1.76 -37.66 -34.07
C THR A 474 -0.43 -37.09 -34.56
N LYS A 475 0.50 -36.76 -33.66
CA LYS A 475 1.85 -36.31 -34.01
C LYS A 475 2.62 -37.37 -34.81
N SER A 476 2.58 -38.63 -34.36
CA SER A 476 3.21 -39.74 -35.09
C SER A 476 2.64 -39.90 -36.51
N SER A 477 1.32 -39.73 -36.71
CA SER A 477 0.72 -39.77 -38.05
C SER A 477 1.15 -38.62 -38.97
N ILE A 478 1.53 -37.47 -38.42
CA ILE A 478 2.01 -36.31 -39.18
C ILE A 478 3.49 -36.47 -39.52
N ASP A 479 4.30 -36.96 -38.57
CA ASP A 479 5.72 -37.23 -38.77
C ASP A 479 5.94 -38.32 -39.85
N TYR A 480 5.13 -39.39 -39.85
CA TYR A 480 5.17 -40.42 -40.90
C TYR A 480 4.88 -39.84 -42.29
N LYS A 481 3.90 -38.94 -42.42
CA LYS A 481 3.57 -38.30 -43.70
C LYS A 481 4.69 -37.38 -44.17
N LEU A 482 5.37 -36.69 -43.27
CA LEU A 482 6.48 -35.81 -43.61
C LEU A 482 7.66 -36.60 -44.21
N ASP A 483 7.98 -37.78 -43.65
CA ASP A 483 9.03 -38.64 -44.18
C ASP A 483 8.64 -39.31 -45.50
N ASP A 484 7.37 -39.68 -45.69
CA ASP A 484 6.87 -40.16 -46.99
C ASP A 484 7.01 -39.08 -48.08
N TYR A 485 6.70 -37.81 -47.77
CA TYR A 485 6.87 -36.71 -48.73
C TYR A 485 8.33 -36.40 -49.05
N LYS A 486 9.25 -36.52 -48.07
CA LYS A 486 10.69 -36.41 -48.34
C LYS A 486 11.16 -37.51 -49.30
N LYS A 487 10.70 -38.74 -49.07
CA LYS A 487 11.06 -39.89 -49.92
C LYS A 487 10.48 -39.76 -51.33
N ILE A 488 9.23 -39.31 -51.47
CA ILE A 488 8.64 -38.99 -52.78
C ILE A 488 9.45 -37.91 -53.50
N ASN A 489 9.90 -36.88 -52.78
CA ASN A 489 10.74 -35.83 -53.37
C ASN A 489 12.10 -36.36 -53.85
N GLU A 490 12.74 -37.25 -53.07
CA GLU A 490 13.98 -37.93 -53.48
C GLU A 490 13.79 -38.85 -54.69
N ASP A 491 12.69 -39.61 -54.73
CA ASP A 491 12.35 -40.47 -55.87
C ASP A 491 12.02 -39.65 -57.12
N LEU A 492 11.35 -38.50 -56.95
CA LEU A 492 11.04 -37.57 -58.04
C LEU A 492 12.31 -36.91 -58.57
N LEU A 493 13.24 -36.51 -57.71
CA LEU A 493 14.56 -36.00 -58.13
C LEU A 493 15.36 -37.05 -58.91
N HIS A 494 15.36 -38.31 -58.46
CA HIS A 494 15.97 -39.42 -59.20
C HIS A 494 15.32 -39.63 -60.57
N TYR A 495 14.00 -39.55 -60.64
CA TYR A 495 13.25 -39.74 -61.87
C TYR A 495 13.49 -38.60 -62.87
N VAL A 496 13.48 -37.35 -62.41
CA VAL A 496 13.77 -36.16 -63.22
C VAL A 496 15.21 -36.19 -63.72
N ALA A 497 16.19 -36.51 -62.85
CA ALA A 497 17.59 -36.68 -63.26
C ALA A 497 17.74 -37.72 -64.38
N LYS A 498 17.00 -38.83 -64.29
CA LYS A 498 17.01 -39.89 -65.30
C LYS A 498 16.40 -39.45 -66.64
N ILE A 499 15.31 -38.69 -66.64
CA ILE A 499 14.65 -38.19 -67.86
C ILE A 499 15.52 -37.14 -68.56
N GLU A 500 15.98 -36.16 -67.78
CA GLU A 500 16.76 -35.03 -68.30
C GLU A 500 18.21 -35.42 -68.61
N LYS A 501 18.62 -36.65 -68.24
CA LYS A 501 20.00 -37.17 -68.36
C LYS A 501 21.03 -36.26 -67.67
N ILE A 502 20.62 -35.64 -66.58
CA ILE A 502 21.48 -34.80 -65.74
C ILE A 502 21.90 -35.62 -64.53
N ASP A 503 23.14 -35.45 -64.07
CA ASP A 503 23.61 -36.07 -62.83
C ASP A 503 22.75 -35.63 -61.64
N LEU A 504 22.33 -36.58 -60.80
CA LEU A 504 21.44 -36.30 -59.68
C LEU A 504 22.04 -35.31 -58.69
N HIS A 505 23.34 -35.38 -58.44
CA HIS A 505 24.01 -34.48 -57.52
C HIS A 505 24.06 -33.06 -58.12
N HIS A 506 24.24 -32.95 -59.43
CA HIS A 506 24.15 -31.69 -60.15
C HIS A 506 22.72 -31.09 -60.12
N LEU A 507 21.70 -31.91 -60.38
CA LEU A 507 20.29 -31.49 -60.34
C LEU A 507 19.88 -31.05 -58.93
N SER A 508 20.25 -31.83 -57.91
CA SER A 508 19.97 -31.50 -56.51
C SER A 508 20.58 -30.15 -56.11
N LYS A 509 21.83 -29.90 -56.52
CA LYS A 509 22.52 -28.63 -56.29
C LYS A 509 21.85 -27.45 -57.01
N GLN A 510 21.32 -27.65 -58.22
CA GLN A 510 20.58 -26.61 -58.95
C GLN A 510 19.23 -26.30 -58.29
N VAL A 511 18.50 -27.31 -57.82
CA VAL A 511 17.23 -27.14 -57.11
C VAL A 511 17.45 -26.40 -55.78
N GLU A 512 18.48 -26.79 -55.03
CA GLU A 512 18.86 -26.12 -53.78
C GLU A 512 19.27 -24.66 -54.01
N MET A 513 20.09 -24.40 -55.04
CA MET A 513 20.46 -23.04 -55.45
C MET A 513 19.24 -22.19 -55.81
N THR A 514 18.31 -22.75 -56.60
CA THR A 514 17.11 -22.03 -57.04
C THR A 514 16.20 -21.70 -55.85
N ASN A 515 16.08 -22.63 -54.90
CA ASN A 515 15.29 -22.42 -53.69
C ASN A 515 15.93 -21.37 -52.77
N GLU A 516 17.25 -21.40 -52.60
CA GLU A 516 18.00 -20.40 -51.83
C GLU A 516 17.81 -18.99 -52.42
N ILE A 517 17.91 -18.87 -53.75
CA ILE A 517 17.67 -17.62 -54.48
C ILE A 517 16.23 -17.15 -54.30
N ALA A 518 15.25 -18.03 -54.47
CA ALA A 518 13.84 -17.68 -54.34
C ALA A 518 13.51 -17.15 -52.93
N ILE A 519 14.00 -17.83 -51.89
CA ILE A 519 13.81 -17.42 -50.48
C ILE A 519 14.42 -16.03 -50.25
N GLN A 520 15.68 -15.82 -50.67
CA GLN A 520 16.36 -14.53 -50.49
C GLN A 520 15.66 -13.39 -51.23
N LEU A 521 15.11 -13.64 -52.43
CA LEU A 521 14.35 -12.65 -53.18
C LEU A 521 12.99 -12.35 -52.55
N THR A 522 12.28 -13.35 -52.04
CA THR A 522 10.99 -13.13 -51.34
C THR A 522 11.13 -12.43 -50.00
N ALA A 523 12.31 -12.47 -49.37
CA ALA A 523 12.56 -11.82 -48.08
C ALA A 523 12.96 -10.34 -48.20
N ALA A 524 13.33 -9.87 -49.40
CA ALA A 524 13.71 -8.48 -49.65
C ALA A 524 12.44 -7.61 -49.79
N ASN A 525 12.32 -6.55 -49.00
CA ASN A 525 11.09 -5.75 -48.87
C ASN A 525 11.17 -4.39 -49.59
N SER A 526 12.24 -4.15 -50.36
CA SER A 526 12.41 -2.92 -51.13
C SER A 526 13.24 -3.16 -52.39
N ASP A 527 13.04 -2.33 -53.42
CA ASP A 527 13.78 -2.42 -54.68
C ASP A 527 15.30 -2.32 -54.48
N LEU A 528 15.75 -1.58 -53.46
CA LEU A 528 17.17 -1.48 -53.11
C LEU A 528 17.72 -2.79 -52.52
N GLU A 529 16.95 -3.45 -51.65
CA GLU A 529 17.32 -4.75 -51.09
C GLU A 529 17.28 -5.85 -52.15
N ILE A 530 16.28 -5.84 -53.04
CA ILE A 530 16.20 -6.76 -54.18
C ILE A 530 17.45 -6.60 -55.06
N ASN A 531 17.82 -5.37 -55.42
CA ASN A 531 19.00 -5.12 -56.24
C ASN A 531 20.31 -5.54 -55.58
N ARG A 532 20.45 -5.35 -54.25
CA ARG A 532 21.61 -5.86 -53.50
C ARG A 532 21.65 -7.38 -53.45
N THR A 533 20.52 -8.02 -53.18
CA THR A 533 20.40 -9.48 -53.14
C THR A 533 20.72 -10.09 -54.51
N LEU A 534 20.17 -9.53 -55.59
CA LEU A 534 20.48 -9.94 -56.96
C LEU A 534 21.96 -9.76 -57.29
N THR A 535 22.55 -8.61 -56.91
CA THR A 535 23.99 -8.35 -57.10
C THR A 535 24.84 -9.42 -56.39
N ASN A 536 24.51 -9.75 -55.14
CA ASN A 536 25.22 -10.78 -54.38
C ASN A 536 25.05 -12.18 -55.00
N ILE A 537 23.86 -12.50 -55.50
CA ILE A 537 23.58 -13.78 -56.17
C ILE A 537 24.40 -13.88 -57.46
N VAL A 538 24.41 -12.84 -58.29
CA VAL A 538 25.20 -12.76 -59.52
C VAL A 538 26.68 -13.00 -59.24
N GLN A 539 27.22 -12.35 -58.20
CA GLN A 539 28.62 -12.52 -57.80
C GLN A 539 28.90 -13.92 -57.22
N LYS A 540 28.04 -14.41 -56.33
CA LYS A 540 28.20 -15.71 -55.65
C LYS A 540 28.18 -16.88 -56.63
N TYR A 541 27.35 -16.82 -57.67
CA TYR A 541 27.21 -17.88 -58.66
C TYR A 541 27.90 -17.57 -60.00
N ASN A 542 28.69 -16.49 -60.05
CA ASN A 542 29.47 -16.06 -61.21
C ASN A 542 28.66 -15.98 -62.51
N VAL A 543 27.45 -15.42 -62.41
CA VAL A 543 26.51 -15.29 -63.53
C VAL A 543 27.06 -14.26 -64.51
N HIS A 544 27.24 -14.66 -65.77
CA HIS A 544 27.78 -13.77 -66.80
C HIS A 544 26.74 -12.71 -67.20
N LEU A 545 27.03 -11.44 -66.91
CA LEU A 545 26.20 -10.30 -67.29
C LEU A 545 26.87 -9.46 -68.39
N SER A 546 26.07 -8.64 -69.09
CA SER A 546 26.58 -7.69 -70.10
C SER A 546 27.22 -6.43 -69.49
N TYR A 547 27.22 -6.33 -68.17
CA TYR A 547 27.83 -5.28 -67.35
C TYR A 547 28.62 -5.92 -66.19
N ASP A 548 29.36 -5.13 -65.42
CA ASP A 548 30.30 -5.60 -64.40
C ASP A 548 29.69 -6.26 -63.15
N GLY A 549 28.36 -6.45 -63.12
CA GLY A 549 27.66 -7.06 -62.01
C GLY A 549 27.55 -6.18 -60.76
N THR A 550 27.81 -4.87 -60.86
CA THR A 550 27.61 -3.90 -59.77
C THR A 550 26.37 -3.03 -60.00
N ILE A 551 25.87 -2.38 -58.94
CA ILE A 551 24.74 -1.44 -59.04
C ILE A 551 25.08 -0.25 -59.95
N ASN A 552 26.32 0.24 -59.89
CA ASN A 552 26.77 1.35 -60.72
C ASN A 552 26.90 0.92 -62.19
N GLY A 553 27.50 -0.25 -62.45
CA GLY A 553 27.59 -0.78 -63.81
C GLY A 553 26.23 -1.08 -64.44
N LEU A 554 25.24 -1.52 -63.66
CA LEU A 554 23.85 -1.65 -64.13
C LEU A 554 23.25 -0.28 -64.49
N THR A 555 23.50 0.74 -63.68
CA THR A 555 23.00 2.10 -63.91
C THR A 555 23.61 2.70 -65.17
N ASP A 556 24.91 2.53 -65.36
CA ASP A 556 25.63 3.01 -66.55
C ASP A 556 25.16 2.27 -67.81
N PHE A 557 24.96 0.94 -67.72
CA PHE A 557 24.41 0.12 -68.80
C PHE A 557 23.00 0.53 -69.20
N MET A 558 22.12 0.84 -68.24
CA MET A 558 20.75 1.30 -68.51
C MET A 558 20.67 2.70 -69.11
N ASN A 559 21.69 3.54 -68.88
CA ASN A 559 21.75 4.91 -69.39
C ASN A 559 22.41 5.02 -70.77
N ASP A 560 23.03 3.95 -71.28
CA ASP A 560 23.58 3.89 -72.63
C ASP A 560 22.51 3.39 -73.63
N PRO A 561 22.01 4.25 -74.55
CA PRO A 561 20.97 3.87 -75.51
C PRO A 561 21.44 2.87 -76.57
N THR A 562 22.74 2.56 -76.64
CA THR A 562 23.30 1.56 -77.56
C THR A 562 23.53 0.20 -76.90
N SER A 563 23.35 0.10 -75.58
CA SER A 563 23.57 -1.13 -74.83
C SER A 563 22.47 -2.16 -75.11
N THR A 564 22.88 -3.41 -75.38
CA THR A 564 21.98 -4.57 -75.56
C THR A 564 22.29 -5.63 -74.53
N LEU A 565 21.26 -6.05 -73.77
CA LEU A 565 21.42 -7.10 -72.76
C LEU A 565 21.50 -8.46 -73.46
N GLN A 566 22.64 -9.11 -73.33
CA GLN A 566 22.90 -10.45 -73.87
C GLN A 566 23.19 -11.42 -72.73
N PHE A 567 22.29 -12.38 -72.55
CA PHE A 567 22.54 -13.52 -71.68
C PHE A 567 23.25 -14.61 -72.49
N LYS A 568 24.48 -14.96 -72.09
CA LYS A 568 25.14 -16.17 -72.57
C LYS A 568 24.60 -17.32 -71.73
N LEU A 569 23.79 -18.18 -72.34
CA LEU A 569 23.35 -19.45 -71.75
C LEU A 569 24.52 -20.44 -71.67
#